data_AF-A0A5J4X6R2-F1
#
_entry.id   AF-A0A5J4X6R2-F1
#
_cell.length_a   1.000
_cell.length_b   1.000
_cell.length_c   1.000
_cell.angle_alpha   90.00
_cell.angle_beta   90.00
_cell.angle_gamma   90.00
#
_symmetry.space_group_name_H-M   'P 1'
#
loop_
_entity.id
_entity.type
_entity.pdbx_description
1 polymer ?
#
loop_
_entity_poly.entity_id
_entity_poly.type
_entity_poly.pdbx_seq_one_letter_code
_entity_poly.pdbx_strand_id
1 'polypeptide(L)'
;MRSGLQGSVDVNYLTFILTDYEANLREAAIQAQNEQNSILRVRQKSLPFLLLALRGNEKNTPNIKDGQTLNTVDVNKLIEEMKIAIDQKEQQYNEVDLSKTQHLKQVALEDKMLEYLQREIDELKRAIADLLSKLKAKRQKQAQKAKQSENENKKGILKITVHSVRDLVTYDPEAEKRPYVTLLVLNQIEKTKPKKGATDAEFNEQFEFEYQFDPNQSDSMKIEVWDKDDYASDDKIGGANVNILPFLNNKQDKEVKIQDEYDEPTGIAYLTIEFIPQLQNNKKKRR
;
A
#
# COMPACT_ATOMS: atom_id res chain seq x y z
N MET A 1 8.46 15.67 23.52
CA MET A 1 8.89 14.26 23.56
C MET A 1 7.76 13.37 23.09
N ARG A 2 7.89 12.73 21.93
CA ARG A 2 7.42 11.37 21.61
C ARG A 2 7.81 11.07 20.16
N SER A 3 8.90 10.34 20.05
CA SER A 3 9.51 9.82 18.84
C SER A 3 8.63 8.73 18.23
N GLY A 4 8.30 8.87 16.95
CA GLY A 4 7.75 7.79 16.14
C GLY A 4 8.86 6.81 15.77
N LEU A 5 8.64 5.53 16.05
CA LEU A 5 9.39 4.41 15.50
C LEU A 5 8.43 3.61 14.63
N GLN A 6 8.58 3.77 13.32
CA GLN A 6 7.86 3.08 12.28
C GLN A 6 8.66 1.81 11.98
N GLY A 7 8.23 0.67 12.51
CA GLY A 7 8.87 -0.62 12.26
C GLY A 7 8.50 -1.15 10.88
N SER A 8 9.28 -0.81 9.85
CA SER A 8 9.30 -1.58 8.62
C SER A 8 10.05 -2.88 8.89
N VAL A 9 9.38 -4.02 8.75
CA VAL A 9 10.07 -5.32 8.71
C VAL A 9 10.88 -5.34 7.43
N ASP A 10 12.19 -5.20 7.56
CA ASP A 10 13.13 -5.09 6.45
C ASP A 10 13.15 -6.43 5.69
N VAL A 11 12.77 -6.40 4.41
CA VAL A 11 12.72 -7.57 3.53
C VAL A 11 14.10 -8.24 3.42
N ASN A 12 15.18 -7.48 3.66
CA ASN A 12 16.54 -7.99 3.72
C ASN A 12 16.78 -8.92 4.93
N TYR A 13 16.07 -8.72 6.05
CA TYR A 13 16.19 -9.54 7.25
C TYR A 13 15.52 -10.91 7.10
N LEU A 14 14.41 -10.98 6.36
CA LEU A 14 13.72 -12.23 6.04
C LEU A 14 14.51 -13.05 5.01
N THR A 15 15.13 -12.40 4.03
CA THR A 15 16.01 -13.07 3.06
C THR A 15 17.25 -13.66 3.75
N PHE A 16 17.82 -12.95 4.73
CA PHE A 16 18.97 -13.41 5.52
C PHE A 16 18.66 -14.68 6.35
N ILE A 17 17.50 -14.73 7.02
CA ILE A 17 17.08 -15.89 7.81
C ILE A 17 16.79 -17.11 6.92
N LEU A 18 16.25 -16.92 5.73
CA LEU A 18 16.01 -18.00 4.77
C LEU A 18 17.33 -18.57 4.22
N THR A 19 18.32 -17.73 3.93
CA THR A 19 19.64 -18.19 3.47
C THR A 19 20.41 -18.97 4.54
N ASP A 20 20.32 -18.57 5.81
CA ASP A 20 20.97 -19.30 6.92
C ASP A 20 20.31 -20.67 7.17
N TYR A 21 19.01 -20.78 6.98
CA TYR A 21 18.29 -22.06 7.11
C TYR A 21 18.66 -23.04 5.98
N GLU A 22 18.75 -22.57 4.74
CA GLU A 22 19.18 -23.38 3.60
C GLU A 22 20.66 -23.82 3.71
N ALA A 23 21.52 -22.98 4.27
CA ALA A 23 22.93 -23.32 4.53
C ALA A 23 23.05 -24.44 5.58
N ASN A 24 22.30 -24.36 6.68
CA ASN A 24 22.29 -25.39 7.72
C ASN A 24 21.77 -26.75 7.21
N LEU A 25 20.74 -26.74 6.36
CA LEU A 25 20.23 -27.97 5.72
C LEU A 25 21.26 -28.61 4.78
N ARG A 26 22.03 -27.81 4.04
CA ARG A 26 23.12 -28.30 3.18
C ARG A 26 24.28 -28.88 3.98
N GLU A 27 24.68 -28.24 5.08
CA GLU A 27 25.74 -28.76 5.95
C GLU A 27 25.32 -30.09 6.61
N ALA A 28 24.08 -30.18 7.11
CA ALA A 28 23.55 -31.43 7.67
C ALA A 28 23.52 -32.59 6.64
N ALA A 29 23.16 -32.29 5.38
CA ALA A 29 23.19 -33.27 4.29
C ALA A 29 24.62 -33.73 3.94
N ILE A 30 25.58 -32.80 3.92
CA ILE A 30 27.01 -33.11 3.68
C ILE A 30 27.59 -33.94 4.83
N GLN A 31 27.21 -33.64 6.09
CA GLN A 31 27.67 -34.39 7.25
C GLN A 31 27.12 -35.82 7.28
N ALA A 32 25.85 -36.02 6.92
CA ALA A 32 25.24 -37.34 6.74
C ALA A 32 25.93 -38.16 5.62
N GLN A 33 26.30 -37.51 4.51
CA GLN A 33 27.05 -38.14 3.41
C GLN A 33 28.47 -38.53 3.83
N ASN A 34 29.14 -37.69 4.62
CA ASN A 34 30.49 -37.95 5.14
C ASN A 34 30.50 -39.10 6.16
N GLU A 35 29.45 -39.23 6.98
CA GLU A 35 29.29 -40.36 7.91
C GLU A 35 29.10 -41.69 7.16
N GLN A 36 28.25 -41.73 6.12
CA GLN A 36 28.12 -42.92 5.24
C GLN A 36 29.46 -43.30 4.59
N ASN A 37 30.24 -42.32 4.14
CA ASN A 37 31.56 -42.56 3.56
C ASN A 37 32.60 -43.05 4.59
N SER A 38 32.45 -42.73 5.88
CA SER A 38 33.33 -43.21 6.94
C SER A 38 33.11 -44.71 7.24
N ILE A 39 31.85 -45.16 7.24
CA ILE A 39 31.45 -46.57 7.42
C ILE A 39 31.99 -47.44 6.27
N LEU A 40 31.90 -46.94 5.03
CA LEU A 40 32.47 -47.59 3.84
C LEU A 40 34.00 -47.72 3.92
N ARG A 41 34.71 -46.72 4.48
CA ARG A 41 36.16 -46.77 4.70
C ARG A 41 36.56 -47.77 5.79
N VAL A 42 35.77 -47.93 6.85
CA VAL A 42 36.01 -48.95 7.90
C VAL A 42 35.83 -50.36 7.33
N ARG A 43 34.81 -50.58 6.48
CA ARG A 43 34.60 -51.84 5.76
C ARG A 43 35.74 -52.17 4.79
N GLN A 44 36.19 -51.20 3.99
CA GLN A 44 37.29 -51.40 3.04
C GLN A 44 38.66 -51.64 3.70
N LYS A 45 38.92 -51.03 4.87
CA LYS A 45 40.19 -51.20 5.59
C LYS A 45 40.30 -52.49 6.39
N SER A 46 39.18 -53.05 6.88
CA SER A 46 39.19 -54.22 7.79
C SER A 46 39.04 -55.57 7.07
N LEU A 47 38.33 -55.61 5.94
CA LEU A 47 38.12 -56.85 5.16
C LEU A 47 39.42 -57.56 4.70
N PRO A 48 40.44 -56.84 4.20
CA PRO A 48 41.67 -57.49 3.71
C PRO A 48 42.47 -58.16 4.84
N PHE A 49 42.48 -57.58 6.05
CA PHE A 49 43.17 -58.14 7.21
C PHE A 49 42.48 -59.41 7.75
N LEU A 50 41.14 -59.45 7.72
CA LEU A 50 40.37 -60.65 8.08
C LEU A 50 40.55 -61.78 7.05
N LEU A 51 40.57 -61.46 5.75
CA LEU A 51 40.84 -62.43 4.68
C LEU A 51 42.27 -62.97 4.71
N LEU A 52 43.25 -62.16 5.14
CA LEU A 52 44.64 -62.57 5.30
C LEU A 52 44.82 -63.49 6.52
N ALA A 53 44.12 -63.20 7.63
CA ALA A 53 44.10 -64.06 8.82
C ALA A 53 43.48 -65.44 8.53
N LEU A 54 42.46 -65.50 7.67
CA LEU A 54 41.85 -66.75 7.20
C LEU A 54 42.70 -67.51 6.16
N ARG A 55 43.71 -66.87 5.56
CA ARG A 55 44.61 -67.48 4.55
C ARG A 55 45.99 -67.91 5.11
N GLY A 56 46.18 -67.89 6.42
CA GLY A 56 47.47 -68.17 7.05
C GLY A 56 47.80 -69.65 7.31
N ASN A 57 47.85 -70.50 6.27
CA ASN A 57 48.83 -71.61 6.07
C ASN A 57 48.38 -72.40 4.81
N GLU A 58 49.09 -72.38 3.68
CA GLU A 58 50.50 -72.74 3.57
C GLU A 58 51.34 -71.79 2.70
N LYS A 59 52.61 -71.62 3.13
CA LYS A 59 53.80 -71.12 2.40
C LYS A 59 54.15 -69.63 2.51
N ASN A 60 54.23 -69.12 3.73
CA ASN A 60 55.46 -68.49 4.29
C ASN A 60 55.16 -67.96 5.71
N THR A 61 55.44 -68.77 6.74
CA THR A 61 55.49 -68.31 8.13
C THR A 61 56.88 -68.58 8.70
N PRO A 62 57.65 -67.56 9.09
CA PRO A 62 58.85 -67.74 9.88
C PRO A 62 58.47 -68.16 11.31
N ASN A 63 58.78 -69.42 11.62
CA ASN A 63 59.13 -69.99 12.93
C ASN A 63 58.57 -69.31 14.20
N ILE A 64 57.34 -69.67 14.58
CA ILE A 64 56.89 -69.53 15.98
C ILE A 64 57.25 -70.85 16.67
N LYS A 65 58.23 -70.77 17.58
CA LYS A 65 58.70 -71.88 18.41
C LYS A 65 57.62 -72.30 19.40
N ASP A 66 57.55 -73.63 19.58
CA ASP A 66 57.01 -74.38 20.72
C ASP A 66 55.62 -74.00 21.25
N GLY A 67 54.65 -74.84 20.88
CA GLY A 67 53.70 -75.38 21.87
C GLY A 67 52.45 -74.56 22.18
N GLN A 68 51.58 -74.37 21.19
CA GLN A 68 50.11 -74.49 21.32
C GLN A 68 49.48 -74.39 19.92
N THR A 69 49.32 -75.53 19.24
CA THR A 69 48.37 -75.59 18.12
C THR A 69 46.97 -75.49 18.72
N LEU A 70 46.28 -74.36 18.50
CA LEU A 70 44.86 -74.22 18.83
C LEU A 70 44.13 -75.45 18.28
N ASN A 71 43.46 -76.19 19.16
CA ASN A 71 42.81 -77.42 18.76
C ASN A 71 41.73 -77.07 17.73
N THR A 72 41.37 -77.97 16.81
CA THR A 72 40.30 -77.70 15.81
C THR A 72 38.98 -77.27 16.46
N VAL A 73 38.77 -77.68 17.71
CA VAL A 73 37.68 -77.26 18.60
C VAL A 73 37.74 -75.76 18.94
N ASP A 74 38.92 -75.18 19.15
CA ASP A 74 39.10 -73.75 19.49
C ASP A 74 38.89 -72.83 18.29
N VAL A 75 39.34 -73.25 17.10
CA VAL A 75 39.12 -72.51 15.83
C VAL A 75 37.64 -72.52 15.46
N ASN A 76 36.96 -73.66 15.60
CA ASN A 76 35.52 -73.74 15.35
C ASN A 76 34.73 -72.88 16.35
N LYS A 77 35.16 -72.82 17.61
CA LYS A 77 34.58 -71.93 18.62
C LYS A 77 34.73 -70.45 18.24
N LEU A 78 35.92 -70.04 17.81
CA LEU A 78 36.21 -68.68 17.33
C LEU A 78 35.36 -68.31 16.09
N ILE A 79 35.20 -69.24 15.15
CA ILE A 79 34.34 -69.03 13.97
C ILE A 79 32.89 -68.81 14.40
N GLU A 80 32.39 -69.58 15.36
CA GLU A 80 31.01 -69.47 15.83
C GLU A 80 30.79 -68.17 16.60
N GLU A 81 31.75 -67.76 17.45
CA GLU A 81 31.74 -66.46 18.12
C GLU A 81 31.74 -65.29 17.11
N MET A 82 32.50 -65.40 16.01
CA MET A 82 32.52 -64.41 14.95
C MET A 82 31.21 -64.35 14.16
N LYS A 83 30.57 -65.49 13.87
CA LYS A 83 29.24 -65.51 13.24
C LYS A 83 28.20 -64.82 14.11
N ILE A 84 28.18 -65.16 15.40
CA ILE A 84 27.27 -64.53 16.37
C ILE A 84 27.51 -63.01 16.41
N ALA A 85 28.76 -62.56 16.43
CA ALA A 85 29.08 -61.14 16.43
C ALA A 85 28.66 -60.43 15.12
N ILE A 86 28.78 -61.11 13.97
CA ILE A 86 28.30 -60.61 12.68
C ILE A 86 26.78 -60.48 12.70
N ASP A 87 26.07 -61.54 13.09
CA ASP A 87 24.60 -61.56 13.16
C ASP A 87 24.08 -60.46 14.09
N GLN A 88 24.71 -60.25 15.25
CA GLN A 88 24.38 -59.16 16.16
C GLN A 88 24.60 -57.78 15.53
N LYS A 89 25.68 -57.60 14.74
CA LYS A 89 25.96 -56.33 14.06
C LYS A 89 25.01 -56.08 12.89
N GLU A 90 24.59 -57.11 12.18
CA GLU A 90 23.56 -57.01 11.14
C GLU A 90 22.20 -56.67 11.73
N GLN A 91 21.83 -57.26 12.87
CA GLN A 91 20.61 -56.88 13.60
C GLN A 91 20.63 -55.41 14.04
N GLN A 92 21.74 -54.96 14.65
CA GLN A 92 21.90 -53.55 15.03
C GLN A 92 21.82 -52.60 13.84
N TYR A 93 22.40 -52.97 12.69
CA TYR A 93 22.32 -52.17 11.47
C TYR A 93 20.88 -52.04 10.98
N ASN A 94 20.14 -53.14 10.94
CA ASN A 94 18.75 -53.17 10.47
C ASN A 94 17.81 -52.35 11.38
N GLU A 95 18.03 -52.37 12.70
CA GLU A 95 17.27 -51.54 13.66
C GLU A 95 17.51 -50.04 13.43
N VAL A 96 18.76 -49.64 13.22
CA VAL A 96 19.12 -48.24 12.94
C VAL A 96 18.55 -47.76 11.60
N ASP A 97 18.60 -48.60 10.56
CA ASP A 97 18.06 -48.29 9.23
C ASP A 97 16.54 -48.15 9.24
N LEU A 98 15.85 -49.03 9.96
CA LEU A 98 14.40 -48.96 10.15
C LEU A 98 13.99 -47.68 10.90
N SER A 99 14.71 -47.33 11.97
CA SER A 99 14.48 -46.11 12.76
C SER A 99 14.68 -44.84 11.93
N LYS A 100 15.76 -44.76 11.14
CA LYS A 100 15.98 -43.64 10.19
C LYS A 100 14.86 -43.52 9.18
N THR A 101 14.41 -44.64 8.62
CA THR A 101 13.33 -44.66 7.62
C THR A 101 11.99 -44.19 8.22
N GLN A 102 11.69 -44.56 9.46
CA GLN A 102 10.51 -44.08 10.18
C GLN A 102 10.58 -42.58 10.45
N HIS A 103 11.74 -42.08 10.88
CA HIS A 103 11.92 -40.66 11.14
C HIS A 103 11.77 -39.80 9.88
N LEU A 104 12.34 -40.26 8.74
CA LEU A 104 12.17 -39.60 7.44
C LEU A 104 10.70 -39.53 6.99
N LYS A 105 9.91 -40.58 7.25
CA LYS A 105 8.47 -40.57 6.96
C LYS A 105 7.71 -39.56 7.82
N GLN A 106 8.13 -39.39 9.07
CA GLN A 106 7.51 -38.44 9.99
C GLN A 106 7.81 -36.99 9.59
N VAL A 107 9.08 -36.69 9.26
CA VAL A 107 9.49 -35.37 8.74
C VAL A 107 8.71 -35.02 7.47
N ALA A 108 8.61 -35.96 6.52
CA ALA A 108 7.85 -35.73 5.28
C ALA A 108 6.34 -35.48 5.51
N LEU A 109 5.78 -35.99 6.61
CA LEU A 109 4.40 -35.73 7.00
C LEU A 109 4.25 -34.33 7.61
N GLU A 110 5.21 -33.92 8.45
CA GLU A 110 5.26 -32.59 9.07
C GLU A 110 5.43 -31.49 8.02
N ASP A 111 6.27 -31.68 7.01
CA ASP A 111 6.44 -30.74 5.89
C ASP A 111 5.12 -30.55 5.11
N LYS A 112 4.38 -31.64 4.85
CA LYS A 112 3.05 -31.56 4.22
C LYS A 112 2.04 -30.82 5.10
N MET A 113 2.10 -31.00 6.41
CA MET A 113 1.25 -30.26 7.35
C MET A 113 1.60 -28.77 7.37
N LEU A 114 2.89 -28.42 7.32
CA LEU A 114 3.34 -27.03 7.24
C LEU A 114 2.87 -26.35 5.95
N GLU A 115 2.96 -27.04 4.82
CA GLU A 115 2.46 -26.54 3.53
C GLU A 115 0.95 -26.28 3.57
N TYR A 116 0.18 -27.19 4.18
CA TYR A 116 -1.25 -27.03 4.38
C TYR A 116 -1.58 -25.79 5.24
N LEU A 117 -0.92 -25.66 6.39
CA LEU A 117 -1.11 -24.51 7.30
C LEU A 117 -0.73 -23.19 6.63
N GLN A 118 0.36 -23.16 5.87
CA GLN A 118 0.80 -21.97 5.16
C GLN A 118 -0.25 -21.51 4.13
N ARG A 119 -0.85 -22.46 3.40
CA ARG A 119 -1.93 -22.17 2.45
C ARG A 119 -3.15 -21.56 3.15
N GLU A 120 -3.53 -22.08 4.30
CA GLU A 120 -4.67 -21.59 5.08
C GLU A 120 -4.42 -20.18 5.64
N ILE A 121 -3.20 -19.90 6.10
CA ILE A 121 -2.77 -18.55 6.51
C ILE A 121 -2.91 -17.55 5.35
N ASP A 122 -2.50 -17.93 4.13
CA ASP A 122 -2.54 -17.05 2.97
C ASP A 122 -3.97 -16.76 2.50
N GLU A 123 -4.86 -17.75 2.58
CA GLU A 123 -6.29 -17.55 2.33
C GLU A 123 -6.91 -16.58 3.34
N LEU A 124 -6.60 -16.72 4.63
CA LEU A 124 -7.07 -15.82 5.67
C LEU A 124 -6.56 -14.39 5.48
N LYS A 125 -5.28 -14.23 5.12
CA LYS A 125 -4.69 -12.90 4.83
C LYS A 125 -5.41 -12.21 3.67
N ARG A 126 -5.75 -12.94 2.60
CA ARG A 126 -6.50 -12.40 1.45
C ARG A 126 -7.91 -11.97 1.86
N ALA A 127 -8.60 -12.78 2.67
CA ALA A 127 -9.93 -12.45 3.17
C ALA A 127 -9.94 -11.18 4.02
N ILE A 128 -8.93 -11.00 4.90
CA ILE A 128 -8.78 -9.79 5.71
C ILE A 128 -8.53 -8.56 4.82
N ALA A 129 -7.67 -8.68 3.81
CA ALA A 129 -7.39 -7.57 2.89
C ALA A 129 -8.66 -7.09 2.14
N ASP A 130 -9.49 -8.03 1.68
CA ASP A 130 -10.75 -7.72 1.01
C ASP A 130 -11.77 -7.06 1.97
N LEU A 131 -11.88 -7.55 3.21
CA LEU A 131 -12.72 -6.90 4.22
C LEU A 131 -12.26 -5.48 4.54
N LEU A 132 -10.95 -5.26 4.68
CA LEU A 132 -10.39 -3.92 4.92
C LEU A 132 -10.67 -2.98 3.74
N SER A 133 -10.58 -3.46 2.50
CA SER A 133 -10.90 -2.65 1.31
C SER A 133 -12.38 -2.26 1.29
N LYS A 134 -13.28 -3.22 1.57
CA LYS A 134 -14.74 -3.00 1.66
C LYS A 134 -15.09 -2.01 2.77
N LEU A 135 -14.45 -2.11 3.94
CA LEU A 135 -14.65 -1.17 5.04
C LEU A 135 -14.16 0.24 4.71
N LYS A 136 -13.00 0.37 4.06
CA LYS A 136 -12.48 1.68 3.59
C LYS A 136 -13.43 2.31 2.58
N ALA A 137 -13.90 1.56 1.59
CA ALA A 137 -14.86 2.03 0.59
C ALA A 137 -16.20 2.44 1.23
N LYS A 138 -16.70 1.67 2.20
CA LYS A 138 -17.93 2.01 2.95
C LYS A 138 -17.77 3.31 3.74
N ARG A 139 -16.63 3.51 4.42
CA ARG A 139 -16.32 4.76 5.14
C ARG A 139 -16.21 5.96 4.19
N GLN A 140 -15.56 5.81 3.05
CA GLN A 140 -15.49 6.88 2.04
C GLN A 140 -16.87 7.26 1.51
N LYS A 141 -17.71 6.28 1.17
CA LYS A 141 -19.10 6.52 0.75
C LYS A 141 -19.93 7.19 1.85
N GLN A 142 -19.75 6.81 3.12
CA GLN A 142 -20.42 7.44 4.26
C GLN A 142 -19.94 8.87 4.51
N ALA A 143 -18.63 9.13 4.41
CA ALA A 143 -18.07 10.49 4.57
C ALA A 143 -18.52 11.43 3.43
N GLN A 144 -18.63 10.92 2.20
CA GLN A 144 -19.19 11.66 1.07
C GLN A 144 -20.67 11.97 1.26
N LYS A 145 -21.47 10.97 1.67
CA LYS A 145 -22.90 11.17 2.00
C LYS A 145 -23.11 12.14 3.16
N ALA A 146 -22.29 12.06 4.22
CA ALA A 146 -22.38 12.98 5.36
C ALA A 146 -22.08 14.43 4.94
N LYS A 147 -21.04 14.66 4.14
CA LYS A 147 -20.71 15.99 3.58
C LYS A 147 -21.78 16.52 2.63
N GLN A 148 -22.43 15.65 1.85
CA GLN A 148 -23.56 16.05 1.00
C GLN A 148 -24.80 16.39 1.86
N SER A 149 -25.15 15.58 2.86
CA SER A 149 -26.31 15.82 3.73
C SER A 149 -26.20 17.07 4.61
N GLU A 150 -24.99 17.54 4.92
CA GLU A 150 -24.78 18.81 5.64
C GLU A 150 -25.09 20.04 4.77
N ASN A 151 -24.95 19.91 3.44
CA ASN A 151 -25.21 20.99 2.48
C ASN A 151 -26.64 20.97 1.93
N GLU A 152 -27.34 19.83 1.97
CA GLU A 152 -28.70 19.61 1.44
C GLU A 152 -29.80 20.56 1.97
N ASN A 153 -29.52 21.40 2.98
CA ASN A 153 -30.52 22.31 3.57
C ASN A 153 -30.08 23.79 3.64
N LYS A 154 -29.07 24.19 2.87
CA LYS A 154 -28.58 25.59 2.88
C LYS A 154 -29.36 26.46 1.89
N LYS A 155 -30.50 26.97 2.34
CA LYS A 155 -31.21 28.09 1.71
C LYS A 155 -30.85 29.39 2.41
N GLY A 156 -30.62 30.46 1.67
CA GLY A 156 -30.23 31.75 2.22
C GLY A 156 -30.08 32.83 1.16
N ILE A 157 -29.46 33.94 1.58
CA ILE A 157 -29.09 35.04 0.70
C ILE A 157 -27.58 35.04 0.52
N LEU A 158 -27.12 34.99 -0.72
CA LEU A 158 -25.73 35.20 -1.07
C LEU A 158 -25.52 36.68 -1.36
N LYS A 159 -24.77 37.35 -0.51
CA LYS A 159 -24.40 38.76 -0.63
C LYS A 159 -23.01 38.87 -1.24
N ILE A 160 -22.92 39.60 -2.34
CA ILE A 160 -21.66 39.79 -3.07
C ILE A 160 -21.42 41.28 -3.22
N THR A 161 -20.28 41.76 -2.71
CA THR A 161 -19.80 43.12 -2.93
C THR A 161 -18.69 43.09 -3.97
N VAL A 162 -18.87 43.82 -5.07
CA VAL A 162 -17.84 44.05 -6.09
C VAL A 162 -17.11 45.34 -5.72
N HIS A 163 -15.86 45.24 -5.27
CA HIS A 163 -15.07 46.40 -4.87
C HIS A 163 -14.44 47.07 -6.08
N SER A 164 -13.61 46.32 -6.79
CA SER A 164 -12.86 46.85 -7.93
C SER A 164 -12.42 45.76 -8.89
N VAL A 165 -12.07 46.17 -10.10
CA VAL A 165 -11.24 45.41 -11.02
C VAL A 165 -9.93 46.16 -11.22
N ARG A 166 -8.82 45.43 -11.33
CA ARG A 166 -7.47 45.96 -11.47
C ARG A 166 -6.66 45.18 -12.47
N ASP A 167 -5.57 45.80 -12.93
CA ASP A 167 -4.63 45.20 -13.86
C ASP A 167 -5.30 44.69 -15.15
N LEU A 168 -6.35 45.38 -15.62
CA LEU A 168 -7.04 45.02 -16.84
C LEU A 168 -6.09 45.20 -18.03
N VAL A 169 -5.98 44.15 -18.86
CA VAL A 169 -5.17 44.21 -20.07
C VAL A 169 -5.82 45.15 -21.09
N THR A 170 -5.06 46.16 -21.52
CA THR A 170 -5.49 47.11 -22.54
C THR A 170 -4.35 47.38 -23.52
N TYR A 171 -4.68 47.41 -24.82
CA TYR A 171 -3.74 47.82 -25.87
C TYR A 171 -3.63 49.34 -25.99
N ASP A 172 -4.61 50.07 -25.47
CA ASP A 172 -4.65 51.52 -25.45
C ASP A 172 -5.04 52.00 -24.03
N PRO A 173 -4.06 52.39 -23.20
CA PRO A 173 -4.32 52.92 -21.86
C PRO A 173 -4.97 54.31 -21.85
N GLU A 174 -4.90 55.07 -22.96
CA GLU A 174 -5.49 56.41 -23.07
C GLU A 174 -6.96 56.36 -23.55
N ALA A 175 -7.40 55.21 -24.06
CA ALA A 175 -8.78 54.97 -24.47
C ALA A 175 -9.78 55.21 -23.31
N GLU A 176 -10.92 55.81 -23.65
CA GLU A 176 -12.01 56.05 -22.70
C GLU A 176 -12.83 54.76 -22.46
N LYS A 177 -12.25 53.83 -21.70
CA LYS A 177 -12.94 52.59 -21.30
C LYS A 177 -13.85 52.80 -20.10
N ARG A 178 -14.93 52.03 -20.06
CA ARG A 178 -15.93 52.02 -18.99
C ARG A 178 -16.26 50.59 -18.58
N PRO A 179 -15.32 49.88 -17.93
CA PRO A 179 -15.57 48.53 -17.46
C PRO A 179 -16.76 48.43 -16.50
N TYR A 180 -17.45 47.30 -16.57
CA TYR A 180 -18.46 46.85 -15.62
C TYR A 180 -18.35 45.34 -15.40
N VAL A 181 -18.91 44.86 -14.29
CA VAL A 181 -18.86 43.46 -13.89
C VAL A 181 -20.27 42.89 -13.93
N THR A 182 -20.41 41.70 -14.50
CA THR A 182 -21.63 40.90 -14.44
C THR A 182 -21.42 39.70 -13.53
N LEU A 183 -22.45 39.39 -12.74
CA LEU A 183 -22.47 38.28 -11.80
C LEU A 183 -23.66 37.39 -12.17
N LEU A 184 -23.39 36.12 -12.46
CA LEU A 184 -24.40 35.09 -12.68
C LEU A 184 -24.31 34.06 -11.56
N VAL A 185 -25.37 33.98 -10.76
CA VAL A 185 -25.54 32.99 -9.69
C VAL A 185 -26.82 32.21 -9.98
N LEU A 186 -26.69 30.91 -10.24
CA LEU A 186 -27.80 30.06 -10.70
C LEU A 186 -28.45 30.64 -11.97
N ASN A 187 -29.65 31.22 -11.84
CA ASN A 187 -30.41 31.83 -12.94
C ASN A 187 -30.60 33.35 -12.75
N GLN A 188 -29.90 33.97 -11.81
CA GLN A 188 -29.99 35.39 -11.49
C GLN A 188 -28.74 36.10 -12.02
N ILE A 189 -28.96 37.19 -12.77
CA ILE A 189 -27.89 38.02 -13.33
C ILE A 189 -28.02 39.42 -12.73
N GLU A 190 -26.93 39.90 -12.13
CA GLU A 190 -26.77 41.30 -11.71
C GLU A 190 -25.53 41.90 -12.34
N LYS A 191 -25.47 43.24 -12.42
CA LYS A 191 -24.32 43.95 -12.97
C LYS A 191 -24.04 45.26 -12.25
N THR A 192 -22.76 45.61 -12.16
CA THR A 192 -22.33 46.94 -11.68
C THR A 192 -22.65 48.02 -12.69
N LYS A 193 -22.63 49.28 -12.24
CA LYS A 193 -22.65 50.42 -13.16
C LYS A 193 -21.30 50.50 -13.88
N PRO A 194 -21.28 50.83 -15.18
CA PRO A 194 -20.04 51.15 -15.87
C PRO A 194 -19.30 52.29 -15.18
N LYS A 195 -18.00 52.13 -14.98
CA LYS A 195 -17.11 53.11 -14.36
C LYS A 195 -15.93 53.38 -15.28
N LYS A 196 -15.57 54.65 -15.44
CA LYS A 196 -14.40 55.03 -16.25
C LYS A 196 -13.13 54.44 -15.64
N GLY A 197 -12.33 53.76 -16.46
CA GLY A 197 -11.08 53.14 -16.03
C GLY A 197 -10.49 52.21 -17.10
N ALA A 198 -9.32 52.55 -17.64
CA ALA A 198 -8.68 51.74 -18.69
C ALA A 198 -8.04 50.46 -18.17
N THR A 199 -7.42 50.53 -16.98
CA THR A 199 -6.75 49.41 -16.31
C THR A 199 -7.41 49.04 -14.98
N ASP A 200 -7.97 50.03 -14.29
CA ASP A 200 -8.52 49.88 -12.94
C ASP A 200 -9.84 50.64 -12.83
N ALA A 201 -10.83 50.02 -12.18
CA ALA A 201 -12.12 50.64 -11.90
C ALA A 201 -12.67 50.21 -10.53
N GLU A 202 -13.16 51.18 -9.76
CA GLU A 202 -13.75 50.96 -8.44
C GLU A 202 -15.27 51.14 -8.48
N PHE A 203 -15.99 50.13 -8.00
CA PHE A 203 -17.45 50.06 -8.00
C PHE A 203 -18.01 50.22 -6.59
N ASN A 204 -17.54 49.39 -5.65
CA ASN A 204 -18.07 49.26 -4.29
C ASN A 204 -19.59 49.01 -4.26
N GLU A 205 -20.08 48.18 -5.17
CA GLU A 205 -21.51 47.86 -5.33
C GLU A 205 -21.82 46.49 -4.72
N GLN A 206 -22.99 46.37 -4.08
CA GLN A 206 -23.42 45.14 -3.39
C GLN A 206 -24.69 44.59 -4.02
N PHE A 207 -24.72 43.28 -4.21
CA PHE A 207 -25.82 42.51 -4.76
C PHE A 207 -26.22 41.39 -3.80
N GLU A 208 -27.50 41.05 -3.82
CA GLU A 208 -28.06 39.95 -3.02
C GLU A 208 -28.78 38.97 -3.94
N PHE A 209 -28.42 37.69 -3.84
CA PHE A 209 -28.99 36.62 -4.65
C PHE A 209 -29.69 35.63 -3.74
N GLU A 210 -30.88 35.18 -4.12
CA GLU A 210 -31.48 34.02 -3.49
C GLU A 210 -30.64 32.78 -3.84
N TYR A 211 -30.10 32.10 -2.83
CA TYR A 211 -29.27 30.93 -3.03
C TYR A 211 -29.86 29.73 -2.29
N GLN A 212 -30.00 28.63 -3.01
CA GLN A 212 -30.37 27.34 -2.46
C GLN A 212 -29.39 26.32 -3.03
N PHE A 213 -28.68 25.64 -2.13
CA PHE A 213 -27.84 24.52 -2.52
C PHE A 213 -28.69 23.44 -3.20
N ASP A 214 -28.29 23.06 -4.42
CA ASP A 214 -28.85 21.94 -5.16
C ASP A 214 -27.71 21.01 -5.58
N PRO A 215 -27.66 19.76 -5.08
CA PRO A 215 -26.59 18.83 -5.42
C PRO A 215 -26.54 18.45 -6.91
N ASN A 216 -27.56 18.80 -7.70
CA ASN A 216 -27.62 18.57 -9.14
C ASN A 216 -27.22 19.79 -9.98
N GLN A 217 -26.94 20.94 -9.35
CA GLN A 217 -26.51 22.16 -10.03
C GLN A 217 -25.08 22.53 -9.66
N SER A 218 -24.44 23.33 -10.50
CA SER A 218 -23.11 23.88 -10.17
C SER A 218 -23.26 24.99 -9.14
N ASP A 219 -22.67 24.81 -7.95
CA ASP A 219 -22.56 25.84 -6.92
C ASP A 219 -21.45 26.85 -7.24
N SER A 220 -21.48 27.40 -8.44
CA SER A 220 -20.50 28.36 -8.94
C SER A 220 -21.18 29.67 -9.30
N MET A 221 -20.58 30.78 -8.87
CA MET A 221 -20.86 32.10 -9.40
C MET A 221 -19.96 32.33 -10.61
N LYS A 222 -20.55 32.68 -11.75
CA LYS A 222 -19.80 33.16 -12.91
C LYS A 222 -19.66 34.68 -12.81
N ILE A 223 -18.44 35.18 -12.94
CA ILE A 223 -18.12 36.60 -13.01
C ILE A 223 -17.56 36.90 -14.39
N GLU A 224 -18.01 37.98 -15.02
CA GLU A 224 -17.44 38.46 -16.28
C GLU A 224 -17.24 39.98 -16.23
N VAL A 225 -16.14 40.44 -16.80
CA VAL A 225 -15.80 41.86 -16.93
C VAL A 225 -16.00 42.26 -18.39
N TRP A 226 -16.69 43.37 -18.59
CA TRP A 226 -17.09 43.89 -19.89
C TRP A 226 -16.75 45.37 -20.00
N ASP A 227 -16.42 45.85 -21.19
CA ASP A 227 -16.28 47.27 -21.48
C ASP A 227 -17.56 47.80 -22.14
N LYS A 228 -18.11 48.89 -21.60
CA LYS A 228 -19.36 49.49 -22.11
C LYS A 228 -19.08 50.36 -23.32
N ASP A 229 -19.64 49.98 -24.47
CA ASP A 229 -19.72 50.83 -25.66
C ASP A 229 -21.15 51.42 -25.79
N ASP A 230 -21.24 52.70 -26.15
CA ASP A 230 -22.52 53.39 -26.38
C ASP A 230 -23.03 53.23 -27.82
N TYR A 231 -22.12 52.95 -28.76
CA TYR A 231 -22.38 52.92 -30.20
C TYR A 231 -22.21 51.52 -30.81
N ALA A 232 -21.61 50.58 -30.07
CA ALA A 232 -21.43 49.18 -30.46
C ALA A 232 -21.93 48.20 -29.38
N SER A 233 -21.76 46.90 -29.64
CA SER A 233 -21.90 45.86 -28.62
C SER A 233 -20.79 45.99 -27.58
N ASP A 234 -21.12 45.70 -26.32
CA ASP A 234 -20.13 45.70 -25.24
C ASP A 234 -19.07 44.61 -25.45
N ASP A 235 -17.81 44.97 -25.22
CA ASP A 235 -16.67 44.08 -25.43
C ASP A 235 -16.38 43.27 -24.18
N LYS A 236 -16.28 41.96 -24.31
CA LYS A 236 -15.93 41.10 -23.19
C LYS A 236 -14.42 41.15 -22.94
N ILE A 237 -14.01 41.53 -21.73
CA ILE A 237 -12.59 41.52 -21.32
C ILE A 237 -12.20 40.14 -20.79
N GLY A 238 -13.08 39.47 -20.05
CA GLY A 238 -12.84 38.12 -19.56
C GLY A 238 -13.84 37.66 -18.50
N GLY A 239 -13.61 36.50 -17.91
CA GLY A 239 -14.41 36.00 -16.81
C GLY A 239 -13.72 34.93 -15.96
N ALA A 240 -14.43 34.46 -14.95
CA ALA A 240 -14.01 33.38 -14.07
C ALA A 240 -15.22 32.68 -13.44
N ASN A 241 -15.02 31.48 -12.93
CA ASN A 241 -16.00 30.76 -12.11
C ASN A 241 -15.49 30.64 -10.67
N VAL A 242 -16.31 31.05 -9.71
CA VAL A 242 -16.00 31.06 -8.28
C VAL A 242 -16.90 30.07 -7.56
N ASN A 243 -16.33 29.05 -6.90
CA ASN A 243 -17.10 28.09 -6.11
C ASN A 243 -17.69 28.77 -4.86
N ILE A 244 -19.01 28.69 -4.69
CA ILE A 244 -19.77 29.35 -3.62
C ILE A 244 -19.66 28.58 -2.29
N LEU A 245 -19.47 27.25 -2.33
CA LEU A 245 -19.50 26.37 -1.15
C LEU A 245 -18.62 26.81 0.02
N PRO A 246 -17.36 27.28 -0.18
CA PRO A 246 -16.51 27.74 0.91
C PRO A 246 -17.07 28.95 1.69
N PHE A 247 -17.96 29.74 1.07
CA PHE A 247 -18.50 30.97 1.65
C PHE A 247 -19.81 30.74 2.41
N LEU A 248 -20.42 29.55 2.31
CA LEU A 248 -21.68 29.23 2.98
C LEU A 248 -21.62 29.27 4.52
N ASN A 249 -20.41 29.36 5.09
CA ASN A 249 -20.21 29.38 6.54
C ASN A 249 -19.41 30.60 7.03
N ASN A 250 -18.96 31.50 6.14
CA ASN A 250 -18.14 32.65 6.53
C ASN A 250 -18.12 33.76 5.46
N LYS A 251 -18.02 35.02 5.90
CA LYS A 251 -17.70 36.15 5.04
C LYS A 251 -16.22 36.11 4.64
N GLN A 252 -15.91 36.25 3.37
CA GLN A 252 -14.53 36.26 2.89
C GLN A 252 -14.31 37.28 1.78
N ASP A 253 -13.15 37.92 1.81
CA ASP A 253 -12.65 38.73 0.71
C ASP A 253 -11.90 37.83 -0.28
N LYS A 254 -12.12 38.04 -1.58
CA LYS A 254 -11.62 37.19 -2.63
C LYS A 254 -11.05 38.00 -3.78
N GLU A 255 -9.79 37.69 -4.08
CA GLU A 255 -9.14 38.03 -5.34
C GLU A 255 -9.48 36.95 -6.38
N VAL A 256 -10.05 37.37 -7.51
CA VAL A 256 -10.46 36.50 -8.60
C VAL A 256 -9.71 36.91 -9.86
N LYS A 257 -8.86 36.01 -10.37
CA LYS A 257 -8.19 36.19 -11.65
C LYS A 257 -9.22 36.07 -12.77
N ILE A 258 -9.24 37.06 -13.65
CA ILE A 258 -10.11 37.12 -14.81
C ILE A 258 -9.29 36.68 -16.02
N GLN A 259 -9.88 35.81 -16.83
CA GLN A 259 -9.23 35.24 -18.01
C GLN A 259 -10.11 35.38 -19.25
N ASP A 260 -9.49 35.42 -20.41
CA ASP A 260 -10.22 35.38 -21.68
C ASP A 260 -10.63 33.95 -22.08
N GLU A 261 -11.09 33.78 -23.32
CA GLU A 261 -11.49 32.48 -23.87
C GLU A 261 -10.31 31.51 -24.12
N TYR A 262 -9.06 31.99 -24.04
CA TYR A 262 -7.83 31.22 -24.21
C TYR A 262 -7.11 30.97 -22.87
N ASP A 263 -7.78 31.22 -21.73
CA ASP A 263 -7.25 31.12 -20.37
C ASP A 263 -6.11 32.11 -20.07
N GLU A 264 -5.90 33.14 -20.91
CA GLU A 264 -4.88 34.16 -20.68
C GLU A 264 -5.37 35.17 -19.63
N PRO A 265 -4.51 35.64 -18.71
CA PRO A 265 -4.91 36.55 -17.66
C PRO A 265 -5.22 37.94 -18.21
N THR A 266 -6.46 38.41 -18.02
CA THR A 266 -6.91 39.73 -18.49
C THR A 266 -7.16 40.72 -17.37
N GLY A 267 -7.05 40.30 -16.10
CA GLY A 267 -7.02 41.18 -14.93
C GLY A 267 -7.45 40.49 -13.65
N ILE A 268 -7.76 41.28 -12.63
CA ILE A 268 -8.09 40.80 -11.29
C ILE A 268 -9.33 41.52 -10.76
N ALA A 269 -10.32 40.77 -10.28
CA ALA A 269 -11.50 41.31 -9.59
C ALA A 269 -11.40 41.08 -8.08
N TYR A 270 -11.69 42.12 -7.30
CA TYR A 270 -11.71 42.07 -5.84
C TYR A 270 -13.15 42.10 -5.33
N LEU A 271 -13.54 41.04 -4.63
CA LEU A 271 -14.91 40.81 -4.17
C LEU A 271 -14.95 40.53 -2.67
N THR A 272 -16.07 40.79 -2.02
CA THR A 272 -16.43 40.19 -0.73
C THR A 272 -17.66 39.32 -0.93
N ILE A 273 -17.63 38.09 -0.43
CA ILE A 273 -18.72 37.13 -0.53
C ILE A 273 -19.15 36.73 0.88
N GLU A 274 -20.45 36.83 1.16
CA GLU A 274 -21.06 36.49 2.44
C GLU A 274 -22.36 35.71 2.21
N PHE A 275 -22.53 34.58 2.90
CA PHE A 275 -23.78 33.83 2.89
C PHE A 275 -24.56 34.03 4.19
N ILE A 276 -25.83 34.43 4.06
CA ILE A 276 -26.74 34.66 5.16
C ILE A 276 -27.79 33.53 5.15
N PRO A 277 -27.70 32.54 6.05
CA PRO A 277 -28.64 31.41 6.07
C PRO A 277 -30.06 31.85 6.43
N GLN A 278 -31.05 31.32 5.71
CA GLN A 278 -32.46 31.51 6.05
C GLN A 278 -32.83 30.55 7.20
N LEU A 279 -33.09 31.10 8.39
CA LEU A 279 -33.57 30.30 9.53
C LEU A 279 -34.97 29.73 9.21
N GLN A 280 -35.08 28.41 9.09
CA GLN A 280 -36.38 27.75 8.95
C GLN A 280 -37.11 27.74 10.29
N ASN A 281 -38.16 28.54 10.41
CA ASN A 281 -39.11 28.48 11.53
C ASN A 281 -39.95 27.20 11.42
N ASN A 282 -39.47 26.10 12.01
CA ASN A 282 -40.27 24.89 12.19
C ASN A 282 -41.34 25.08 13.28
N LYS A 283 -42.38 25.88 13.00
CA LYS A 283 -43.66 25.75 13.71
C LYS A 283 -44.32 24.45 13.26
N LYS A 284 -43.98 23.35 13.92
CA LYS A 284 -44.80 22.12 13.92
C LYS A 284 -46.22 22.50 14.34
N LYS A 285 -47.12 22.66 13.37
CA LYS A 285 -48.56 22.57 13.59
C LYS A 285 -48.83 21.13 14.04
N ARG A 286 -48.82 20.92 15.36
CA ARG A 286 -49.52 19.79 15.97
C ARG A 286 -51.00 20.07 15.74
N ARG A 287 -51.61 19.32 14.81
CA ARG A 287 -53.04 19.06 14.79
C ARG A 287 -53.20 17.58 15.11
#